data_AF-G7ECQ2-F1
#
_entry.id   AF-G7ECQ2-F1
#
_cell.length_a   1.000
_cell.length_b   1.000
_cell.length_c   1.000
_cell.angle_alpha   90.00
_cell.angle_beta   90.00
_cell.angle_gamma   90.00
#
_symmetry.space_group_name_H-M   'P 1'
#
loop_
_entity.id
_entity.type
_entity.pdbx_description
1 polymer ?
#
loop_
_entity_poly.entity_id
_entity_poly.type
_entity_poly.pdbx_seq_one_letter_code
_entity_poly.pdbx_strand_id
1 'polypeptide(L)'
;MHFFNAMLFKEPELNKTWLLTSNELNSEPAGFSDTVLALKQLVLIKQQIKTKDFSKINSDFIFSALEQLNKFQFNQALIQSVRKQVVLNNNATQFVKTLNFNTLCPKDKNNQKAKIISNVFQKFYLKEIQPYQAQLTGYLETLQPLYNELWFNENISSPQINNLVKMGSTSNLLNLLKSSAKNHVIWWQSFYKTCEISPI
;
A
#
# COMPACT_ATOMS: atom_id res chain seq x y z
N MET A 1 14.40 -20.92 14.50
CA MET A 1 14.10 -19.56 14.01
C MET A 1 15.06 -19.07 12.92
N HIS A 2 16.38 -19.02 13.15
CA HIS A 2 17.34 -18.47 12.16
C HIS A 2 17.21 -19.06 10.74
N PHE A 3 17.08 -20.38 10.60
CA PHE A 3 16.99 -21.03 9.29
C PHE A 3 15.68 -20.76 8.53
N PHE A 4 14.54 -20.80 9.22
CA PHE A 4 13.23 -20.47 8.61
C PHE A 4 13.21 -19.04 8.10
N ASN A 5 13.71 -18.13 8.93
CA ASN A 5 13.95 -16.75 8.58
C ASN A 5 14.84 -16.64 7.33
N ALA A 6 16.03 -17.24 7.36
CA ALA A 6 16.94 -17.21 6.21
C ALA A 6 16.29 -17.75 4.93
N MET A 7 15.42 -18.76 5.04
CA MET A 7 14.61 -19.26 3.95
C MET A 7 13.65 -18.19 3.41
N LEU A 8 12.87 -17.51 4.26
CA LEU A 8 11.99 -16.41 3.82
C LEU A 8 12.74 -15.33 3.00
N PHE A 9 14.00 -15.02 3.34
CA PHE A 9 14.80 -14.03 2.61
C PHE A 9 15.52 -14.57 1.37
N LYS A 10 15.74 -15.89 1.29
CA LYS A 10 16.40 -16.51 0.14
C LYS A 10 15.42 -17.00 -0.90
N GLU A 11 14.18 -17.29 -0.53
CA GLU A 11 13.14 -17.67 -1.49
C GLU A 11 12.79 -16.50 -2.42
N PRO A 12 12.90 -16.67 -3.74
CA PRO A 12 12.61 -15.61 -4.71
C PRO A 12 11.22 -15.00 -4.56
N GLU A 13 10.21 -15.82 -4.28
CA GLU A 13 8.80 -15.44 -4.12
C GLU A 13 8.61 -14.49 -2.94
N LEU A 14 9.40 -14.65 -1.89
CA LEU A 14 9.27 -13.89 -0.67
C LEU A 14 10.21 -12.68 -0.66
N ASN A 15 11.45 -12.82 -1.14
CA ASN A 15 12.40 -11.73 -1.24
C ASN A 15 11.94 -10.64 -2.24
N LYS A 16 11.42 -11.05 -3.41
CA LYS A 16 10.97 -10.10 -4.44
C LYS A 16 9.81 -9.22 -3.98
N THR A 17 9.09 -9.60 -2.93
CA THR A 17 8.03 -8.80 -2.28
C THR A 17 8.50 -7.38 -1.97
N TRP A 18 9.77 -7.20 -1.62
CA TRP A 18 10.31 -5.91 -1.20
C TRP A 18 11.02 -5.14 -2.32
N LEU A 19 11.17 -5.75 -3.50
CA LEU A 19 11.83 -5.17 -4.67
C LEU A 19 10.83 -4.35 -5.51
N LEU A 20 11.32 -3.28 -6.15
CA LEU A 20 10.51 -2.36 -6.98
C LEU A 20 10.33 -2.82 -8.44
N THR A 21 10.50 -4.11 -8.71
CA THR A 21 10.63 -4.63 -10.09
C THR A 21 9.35 -5.23 -10.65
N SER A 22 8.24 -5.22 -9.90
CA SER A 22 6.96 -5.78 -10.34
C SER A 22 6.08 -4.75 -11.05
N ASN A 23 5.09 -5.25 -11.79
CA ASN A 23 4.00 -4.45 -12.31
C ASN A 23 3.05 -4.04 -11.17
N GLU A 24 2.30 -2.94 -11.35
CA GLU A 24 1.25 -2.52 -10.41
C GLU A 24 0.05 -3.47 -10.45
N LEU A 25 -0.67 -3.57 -9.32
CA LEU A 25 -2.00 -4.18 -9.29
C LEU A 25 -2.95 -3.41 -10.20
N ASN A 26 -3.66 -4.16 -11.05
CA ASN A 26 -4.80 -3.65 -11.80
C ASN A 26 -6.02 -3.44 -10.87
N SER A 27 -7.13 -2.94 -11.43
CA SER A 27 -8.36 -2.65 -10.68
C SER A 27 -9.14 -3.90 -10.24
N GLU A 28 -8.89 -5.05 -10.85
CA GLU A 28 -9.52 -6.33 -10.50
C GLU A 28 -8.47 -7.44 -10.43
N PRO A 29 -7.62 -7.43 -9.39
CA PRO A 29 -6.51 -8.37 -9.33
C PRO A 29 -6.97 -9.76 -8.88
N ALA A 30 -6.55 -10.77 -9.62
CA ALA A 30 -6.65 -12.16 -9.19
C ALA A 30 -5.65 -12.46 -8.07
N GLY A 31 -5.93 -13.49 -7.26
CA GLY A 31 -4.96 -14.03 -6.31
C GLY A 31 -4.91 -13.37 -4.94
N PHE A 32 -5.78 -12.41 -4.62
CA PHE A 32 -5.83 -11.83 -3.27
C PHE A 32 -6.12 -12.89 -2.21
N SER A 33 -7.21 -13.64 -2.36
CA SER A 33 -7.60 -14.70 -1.41
C SER A 33 -6.54 -15.79 -1.29
N ASP A 34 -5.97 -16.23 -2.41
CA ASP A 34 -4.90 -17.24 -2.44
C ASP A 34 -3.64 -16.75 -1.71
N THR A 35 -3.28 -15.47 -1.91
CA THR A 35 -2.15 -14.83 -1.23
C THR A 35 -2.39 -14.73 0.27
N VAL A 36 -3.59 -14.37 0.70
CA VAL A 36 -3.95 -14.34 2.13
C VAL A 36 -3.83 -15.75 2.74
N LEU A 37 -4.32 -16.78 2.06
CA LEU A 37 -4.22 -18.16 2.52
C LEU A 37 -2.76 -18.62 2.63
N ALA A 38 -1.95 -18.38 1.60
CA ALA A 38 -0.54 -18.73 1.59
C ALA A 38 0.24 -18.03 2.72
N LEU A 39 0.04 -16.72 2.92
CA LEU A 39 0.71 -16.01 4.02
C LEU A 39 0.25 -16.48 5.39
N LYS A 40 -1.04 -16.81 5.57
CA LYS A 40 -1.55 -17.40 6.82
C LYS A 40 -0.88 -18.75 7.11
N GLN A 41 -0.70 -19.59 6.09
CA GLN A 41 0.02 -20.86 6.24
C GLN A 41 1.46 -20.62 6.68
N LEU A 42 2.18 -19.69 6.05
CA LEU A 42 3.56 -19.37 6.44
C LEU A 42 3.64 -18.80 7.87
N VAL A 43 2.68 -17.96 8.28
CA VAL A 43 2.60 -17.44 9.66
C VAL A 43 2.36 -18.59 10.65
N LEU A 44 1.45 -19.51 10.34
CA LEU A 44 1.16 -20.66 11.19
C LEU A 44 2.41 -21.53 11.38
N ILE A 45 3.12 -21.83 10.29
CA ILE A 45 4.36 -22.61 10.34
C ILE A 45 5.42 -21.89 11.17
N LYS A 46 5.56 -20.57 10.99
CA LYS A 46 6.45 -19.75 11.81
C LYS A 46 6.12 -19.86 13.31
N GLN A 47 4.83 -19.82 13.66
CA GLN A 47 4.37 -19.96 15.04
C GLN A 47 4.68 -21.35 15.60
N GLN A 48 4.42 -22.42 14.86
CA GLN A 48 4.76 -23.79 15.24
C GLN A 48 6.26 -23.98 15.47
N ILE A 49 7.10 -23.37 14.63
CA ILE A 49 8.56 -23.36 14.81
C ILE A 49 8.95 -22.60 16.09
N LYS A 50 8.31 -21.45 16.38
CA LYS A 50 8.56 -20.67 17.60
C LYS A 50 8.16 -21.46 18.87
N THR A 51 7.05 -22.19 18.83
CA THR A 51 6.55 -22.99 19.97
C THR A 51 7.17 -24.38 20.07
N LYS A 52 8.08 -24.75 19.15
CA LYS A 52 8.71 -26.08 19.05
C LYS A 52 7.72 -27.23 18.79
N ASP A 53 6.55 -26.91 18.22
CA ASP A 53 5.51 -27.89 17.88
C ASP A 53 5.78 -28.52 16.51
N PHE A 54 6.95 -29.15 16.37
CA PHE A 54 7.47 -29.60 15.08
C PHE A 54 6.64 -30.73 14.46
N SER A 55 5.92 -31.51 15.27
CA SER A 55 5.06 -32.60 14.79
C SER A 55 3.83 -32.11 14.00
N LYS A 56 3.46 -30.83 14.14
CA LYS A 56 2.35 -30.21 13.39
C LYS A 56 2.78 -29.50 12.12
N ILE A 57 4.09 -29.42 11.86
CA ILE A 57 4.61 -28.79 10.65
C ILE A 57 4.53 -29.79 9.50
N ASN A 58 3.70 -29.49 8.51
CA ASN A 58 3.71 -30.17 7.23
C ASN A 58 4.53 -29.35 6.24
N SER A 59 5.65 -29.90 5.76
CA SER A 59 6.53 -29.25 4.78
C SER A 59 5.84 -28.99 3.44
N ASP A 60 4.86 -29.80 3.06
CA ASP A 60 4.13 -29.63 1.79
C ASP A 60 3.37 -28.30 1.77
N PHE A 61 2.93 -27.82 2.94
CA PHE A 61 2.27 -26.53 3.08
C PHE A 61 3.21 -25.34 2.82
N ILE A 62 4.52 -25.52 3.01
CA ILE A 62 5.50 -24.49 2.62
C ILE A 62 5.54 -24.39 1.10
N PHE A 63 5.69 -25.52 0.41
CA PHE A 63 5.75 -25.53 -1.05
C PHE A 63 4.46 -25.02 -1.68
N SER A 64 3.30 -25.47 -1.21
CA SER A 64 2.01 -25.00 -1.73
C SER A 64 1.83 -23.49 -1.50
N ALA A 65 2.25 -22.96 -0.34
CA ALA A 65 2.17 -21.53 -0.08
C ALA A 65 3.08 -20.75 -1.03
N LEU A 66 4.33 -21.17 -1.21
CA LEU A 66 5.26 -20.53 -2.13
C LEU A 66 4.78 -20.59 -3.58
N GLU A 67 4.21 -21.70 -4.01
CA GLU A 67 3.64 -21.84 -5.35
C GLU A 67 2.52 -20.82 -5.61
N GLN A 68 1.59 -20.65 -4.65
CA GLN A 68 0.53 -19.64 -4.78
C GLN A 68 1.10 -18.23 -4.86
N LEU A 69 2.10 -17.92 -4.01
CA LEU A 69 2.77 -16.61 -4.03
C LEU A 69 3.50 -16.36 -5.36
N ASN A 70 4.14 -17.38 -5.93
CA ASN A 70 4.80 -17.31 -7.22
C ASN A 70 3.80 -17.06 -8.36
N LYS A 71 2.69 -17.82 -8.36
CA LYS A 71 1.68 -17.79 -9.40
C LYS A 71 1.02 -16.43 -9.54
N PHE A 72 0.65 -15.82 -8.42
CA PHE A 72 -0.12 -14.58 -8.44
C PHE A 72 0.73 -13.31 -8.32
N GLN A 73 1.90 -13.40 -7.69
CA GLN A 73 2.78 -12.25 -7.45
C GLN A 73 2.07 -11.03 -6.82
N PHE A 74 0.98 -11.28 -6.08
CA PHE A 74 0.08 -10.25 -5.60
C PHE A 74 0.77 -9.32 -4.60
N ASN A 75 1.59 -9.87 -3.69
CA ASN A 75 2.30 -9.08 -2.69
C ASN A 75 3.27 -8.08 -3.34
N GLN A 76 4.01 -8.52 -4.35
CA GLN A 76 4.93 -7.67 -5.11
C GLN A 76 4.16 -6.53 -5.77
N ALA A 77 3.09 -6.87 -6.49
CA ALA A 77 2.26 -5.90 -7.18
C ALA A 77 1.60 -4.90 -6.20
N LEU A 78 1.11 -5.38 -5.05
CA LEU A 78 0.50 -4.54 -4.01
C LEU A 78 1.51 -3.54 -3.46
N ILE A 79 2.69 -4.00 -3.04
CA ILE A 79 3.71 -3.15 -2.44
C ILE A 79 4.21 -2.12 -3.45
N GLN A 80 4.39 -2.53 -4.71
CA GLN A 80 4.74 -1.60 -5.78
C GLN A 80 3.67 -0.53 -5.98
N SER A 81 2.40 -0.93 -6.14
CA SER A 81 1.28 -0.01 -6.28
C SER A 81 1.20 0.98 -5.14
N VAL A 82 1.26 0.50 -3.89
CA VAL A 82 1.19 1.35 -2.69
C VAL A 82 2.32 2.36 -2.67
N ARG A 83 3.57 1.92 -2.90
CA ARG A 83 4.73 2.81 -2.89
C ARG A 83 4.64 3.86 -4.00
N LYS A 84 4.20 3.47 -5.20
CA LYS A 84 4.00 4.41 -6.31
C LYS A 84 2.91 5.42 -5.98
N GLN A 85 1.77 4.98 -5.45
CA GLN A 85 0.68 5.88 -5.06
C GLN A 85 1.11 6.87 -3.98
N VAL A 86 1.91 6.44 -2.98
CA VAL A 86 2.47 7.35 -1.97
C VAL A 86 3.34 8.43 -2.61
N VAL A 87 4.24 8.06 -3.54
CA VAL A 87 5.10 9.01 -4.25
C VAL A 87 4.26 9.96 -5.12
N LEU A 88 3.30 9.45 -5.86
CA LEU A 88 2.41 10.25 -6.72
C LEU A 88 1.57 11.23 -5.89
N ASN A 89 0.99 10.78 -4.77
CA ASN A 89 0.24 11.64 -3.84
C ASN A 89 1.12 12.77 -3.31
N ASN A 90 2.35 12.45 -2.89
CA ASN A 90 3.27 13.46 -2.38
C ASN A 90 3.65 14.47 -3.46
N ASN A 91 4.00 14.01 -4.67
CA ASN A 91 4.35 14.89 -5.79
C ASN A 91 3.18 15.77 -6.21
N ALA A 92 1.97 15.20 -6.35
CA ALA A 92 0.76 15.93 -6.66
C ALA A 92 0.42 16.97 -5.58
N THR A 93 0.63 16.62 -4.31
CA THR A 93 0.46 17.54 -3.17
C THR A 93 1.45 18.70 -3.23
N GLN A 94 2.72 18.44 -3.57
CA GLN A 94 3.71 19.51 -3.72
C GLN A 94 3.35 20.42 -4.89
N PHE A 95 2.90 19.86 -6.02
CA PHE A 95 2.46 20.64 -7.17
C PHE A 95 1.28 21.56 -6.83
N VAL A 96 0.21 21.04 -6.24
CA VAL A 96 -0.96 21.89 -5.94
C VAL A 96 -0.63 22.99 -4.93
N LYS A 97 0.31 22.75 -4.02
CA LYS A 97 0.82 23.77 -3.08
C LYS A 97 1.56 24.93 -3.74
N THR A 98 2.04 24.78 -4.98
CA THR A 98 2.65 25.91 -5.72
C THR A 98 1.59 26.85 -6.32
N LEU A 99 0.31 26.48 -6.30
CA LEU A 99 -0.77 27.27 -6.87
C LEU A 99 -1.29 28.29 -5.86
N ASN A 100 -1.50 29.53 -6.32
CA ASN A 100 -2.05 30.61 -5.51
C ASN A 100 -3.56 30.75 -5.72
N PHE A 101 -4.34 30.66 -4.64
CA PHE A 101 -5.81 30.78 -4.70
C PHE A 101 -6.28 32.11 -5.31
N ASN A 102 -5.61 33.23 -5.05
CA ASN A 102 -5.98 34.53 -5.62
C ASN A 102 -5.87 34.54 -7.16
N THR A 103 -5.01 33.69 -7.73
CA THR A 103 -4.87 33.53 -9.18
C THR A 103 -5.91 32.57 -9.76
N LEU A 104 -6.33 31.57 -8.97
CA LEU A 104 -7.29 30.56 -9.40
C LEU A 104 -8.74 31.06 -9.31
N CYS A 105 -9.07 31.75 -8.23
CA CYS A 105 -10.38 32.35 -7.96
C CYS A 105 -10.21 33.81 -7.47
N PRO A 106 -9.97 34.76 -8.40
CA PRO A 106 -9.88 36.17 -8.05
C PRO A 106 -11.25 36.67 -7.57
N LYS A 107 -11.26 37.48 -6.50
CA LYS A 107 -12.47 38.19 -6.06
C LYS A 107 -13.04 38.99 -7.23
N ASP A 108 -14.35 38.89 -7.43
CA ASP A 108 -15.14 39.62 -8.43
C ASP A 108 -14.83 39.31 -9.91
N LYS A 109 -14.20 38.15 -10.21
CA LYS A 109 -13.90 37.70 -11.59
C LYS A 109 -14.42 36.30 -11.89
N ASN A 110 -14.45 35.96 -13.18
CA ASN A 110 -14.84 34.63 -13.65
C ASN A 110 -13.88 33.54 -13.13
N ASN A 111 -14.40 32.62 -12.32
CA ASN A 111 -13.68 31.49 -11.70
C ASN A 111 -13.43 30.31 -12.66
N GLN A 112 -13.25 30.56 -13.97
CA GLN A 112 -13.07 29.50 -14.97
C GLN A 112 -11.84 28.63 -14.70
N LYS A 113 -10.72 29.21 -14.21
CA LYS A 113 -9.53 28.44 -13.82
C LYS A 113 -9.82 27.50 -12.66
N ALA A 114 -10.52 27.99 -11.65
CA ALA A 114 -10.93 27.19 -10.50
C ALA A 114 -11.86 26.03 -10.92
N LYS A 115 -12.80 26.28 -11.85
CA LYS A 115 -13.66 25.22 -12.43
C LYS A 115 -12.86 24.16 -13.18
N ILE A 116 -11.88 24.55 -14.02
CA ILE A 116 -11.03 23.60 -14.75
C ILE A 116 -10.27 22.70 -13.77
N ILE A 117 -9.62 23.30 -12.77
CA ILE A 117 -8.83 22.57 -11.78
C ILE A 117 -9.72 21.64 -10.93
N SER A 118 -10.91 22.10 -10.53
CA SER A 118 -11.91 21.25 -9.88
C SER A 118 -12.32 20.06 -10.75
N ASN A 119 -12.58 20.28 -12.04
CA ASN A 119 -12.96 19.20 -12.96
C ASN A 119 -11.86 18.15 -13.12
N VAL A 120 -10.59 18.57 -13.14
CA VAL A 120 -9.45 17.63 -13.17
C VAL A 120 -9.42 16.77 -11.92
N PHE A 121 -9.56 17.37 -10.73
CA PHE A 121 -9.61 16.63 -9.47
C PHE A 121 -10.80 15.67 -9.40
N GLN A 122 -11.98 16.12 -9.81
CA GLN A 122 -13.16 15.28 -9.84
C GLN A 122 -13.01 14.11 -10.81
N LYS A 123 -12.53 14.37 -12.03
CA LYS A 123 -12.43 13.36 -13.08
C LYS A 123 -11.38 12.31 -12.75
N PHE A 124 -10.19 12.72 -12.31
CA PHE A 124 -9.08 11.78 -12.14
C PHE A 124 -8.92 11.34 -10.70
N TYR A 125 -8.94 12.26 -9.73
CA TYR A 125 -8.71 11.87 -8.35
C TYR A 125 -9.93 11.19 -7.73
N LEU A 126 -11.10 11.86 -7.71
CA LEU A 126 -12.28 11.32 -7.01
C LEU A 126 -12.86 10.08 -7.70
N LYS A 127 -12.88 10.03 -9.03
CA LYS A 127 -13.49 8.90 -9.77
C LYS A 127 -12.56 7.71 -9.99
N GLU A 128 -11.25 7.91 -10.09
CA GLU A 128 -10.32 6.84 -10.46
C GLU A 128 -9.30 6.56 -9.35
N ILE A 129 -8.53 7.56 -8.93
CA ILE A 129 -7.41 7.37 -7.99
C ILE A 129 -7.89 7.03 -6.58
N GLN A 130 -8.88 7.75 -6.04
CA GLN A 130 -9.39 7.54 -4.69
C GLN A 130 -10.00 6.13 -4.50
N PRO A 131 -10.87 5.63 -5.41
CA PRO A 131 -11.35 4.26 -5.34
C PRO A 131 -10.22 3.23 -5.40
N TYR A 132 -9.24 3.42 -6.30
CA TYR A 132 -8.09 2.53 -6.38
C TYR A 132 -7.27 2.52 -5.06
N GLN A 133 -7.01 3.70 -4.48
CA GLN A 133 -6.31 3.78 -3.19
C GLN A 133 -7.12 3.18 -2.03
N ALA A 134 -8.45 3.26 -2.07
CA ALA A 134 -9.32 2.59 -1.11
C ALA A 134 -9.23 1.06 -1.24
N GLN A 135 -9.17 0.54 -2.48
CA GLN A 135 -8.95 -0.88 -2.74
C GLN A 135 -7.59 -1.37 -2.21
N LEU A 136 -6.50 -0.66 -2.53
CA LEU A 136 -5.16 -0.98 -1.99
C LEU A 136 -5.13 -0.94 -0.46
N THR A 137 -5.86 0.02 0.13
CA THR A 137 -6.03 0.12 1.58
C THR A 137 -6.71 -1.12 2.15
N GLY A 138 -7.81 -1.58 1.55
CA GLY A 138 -8.51 -2.80 2.00
C GLY A 138 -7.63 -4.06 1.93
N TYR A 139 -6.81 -4.19 0.88
CA TYR A 139 -5.84 -5.28 0.81
C TYR A 139 -4.79 -5.21 1.91
N LEU A 140 -4.24 -4.01 2.18
CA LEU A 140 -3.26 -3.83 3.24
C LEU A 140 -3.86 -4.04 4.64
N GLU A 141 -5.12 -3.70 4.88
CA GLU A 141 -5.77 -3.98 6.18
C GLU A 141 -5.77 -5.48 6.50
N THR A 142 -5.88 -6.33 5.48
CA THR A 142 -5.80 -7.79 5.63
C THR A 142 -4.38 -8.31 5.71
N LEU A 143 -3.47 -7.78 4.87
CA LEU A 143 -2.12 -8.34 4.67
C LEU A 143 -1.07 -7.77 5.62
N GLN A 144 -1.21 -6.52 6.08
CA GLN A 144 -0.27 -5.85 6.97
C GLN A 144 -0.01 -6.63 8.27
N PRO A 145 -1.02 -7.20 8.96
CA PRO A 145 -0.77 -8.04 10.14
C PRO A 145 0.06 -9.29 9.81
N LEU A 146 -0.20 -9.93 8.66
CA LEU A 146 0.56 -11.11 8.22
C LEU A 146 2.01 -10.74 7.88
N TYR A 147 2.24 -9.59 7.25
CA TYR A 147 3.59 -9.08 7.03
C TYR A 147 4.32 -8.79 8.34
N ASN A 148 3.64 -8.20 9.31
CA ASN A 148 4.23 -7.96 10.62
C ASN A 148 4.64 -9.29 11.29
N GLU A 149 3.74 -10.28 11.32
CA GLU A 149 4.03 -11.60 11.88
C GLU A 149 5.19 -12.30 11.18
N LEU A 150 5.34 -12.16 9.87
CA LEU A 150 6.40 -12.81 9.09
C LEU A 150 7.75 -12.08 9.15
N TRP A 151 7.76 -10.76 9.14
CA TRP A 151 8.96 -9.99 8.85
C TRP A 151 9.41 -9.05 9.98
N PHE A 152 8.53 -8.64 10.89
CA PHE A 152 8.89 -7.65 11.90
C PHE A 152 9.87 -8.19 12.93
N ASN A 153 10.94 -7.42 13.17
CA ASN A 153 11.96 -7.67 14.19
C ASN A 153 12.63 -9.05 14.09
N GLU A 154 12.75 -9.58 12.87
CA GLU A 154 13.52 -10.80 12.61
C GLU A 154 14.96 -10.42 12.26
N ASN A 155 15.95 -11.23 12.69
CA ASN A 155 17.40 -10.91 12.54
C ASN A 155 17.86 -10.64 11.10
N ILE A 156 17.11 -11.18 10.15
CA ILE A 156 17.29 -11.13 8.69
C ILE A 156 16.66 -9.87 8.07
N SER A 157 15.76 -9.22 8.78
CA SER A 157 14.96 -8.11 8.25
C SER A 157 15.72 -6.81 8.34
N SER A 158 15.78 -6.10 7.22
CA SER A 158 16.38 -4.77 7.18
C SER A 158 15.55 -3.76 7.97
N PRO A 159 16.17 -2.68 8.48
CA PRO A 159 15.44 -1.58 9.11
C PRO A 159 14.32 -1.00 8.24
N GLN A 160 14.52 -0.99 6.92
CA GLN A 160 13.54 -0.52 5.95
C GLN A 160 12.30 -1.43 5.92
N ILE A 161 12.49 -2.75 5.86
CA ILE A 161 11.37 -3.71 5.91
C ILE A 161 10.65 -3.58 7.25
N ASN A 162 11.39 -3.52 8.35
CA ASN A 162 10.81 -3.34 9.69
C ASN A 162 9.92 -2.09 9.78
N ASN A 163 10.35 -0.96 9.21
CA ASN A 163 9.54 0.25 9.17
C ASN A 163 8.24 0.07 8.35
N LEU A 164 8.32 -0.61 7.21
CA LEU A 164 7.18 -0.85 6.32
C LEU A 164 6.15 -1.82 6.90
N VAL A 165 6.57 -2.76 7.75
CA VAL A 165 5.68 -3.79 8.30
C VAL A 165 5.15 -3.51 9.70
N LYS A 166 5.84 -2.69 10.50
CA LYS A 166 5.54 -2.47 11.92
C LYS A 166 4.10 -2.00 12.15
N MET A 167 3.31 -2.82 12.84
CA MET A 167 1.95 -2.46 13.26
C MET A 167 1.96 -1.24 14.18
N GLY A 168 0.95 -0.37 14.03
CA GLY A 168 0.82 0.88 14.79
C GLY A 168 1.84 1.97 14.44
N SER A 169 2.79 1.72 13.53
CA SER A 169 3.75 2.74 13.08
C SER A 169 3.16 3.66 12.04
N THR A 170 3.45 4.96 12.11
CA THR A 170 3.09 5.93 11.06
C THR A 170 3.81 5.68 9.73
N SER A 171 4.91 4.92 9.76
CA SER A 171 5.75 4.61 8.60
C SER A 171 5.46 3.27 7.92
N ASN A 172 4.46 2.52 8.37
CA ASN A 172 4.08 1.29 7.68
C ASN A 172 3.33 1.57 6.37
N LEU A 173 3.26 0.59 5.48
CA LEU A 173 2.67 0.75 4.14
C LEU A 173 1.24 1.31 4.18
N LEU A 174 0.40 0.76 5.05
CA LEU A 174 -0.99 1.19 5.22
C LEU A 174 -1.09 2.67 5.63
N ASN A 175 -0.31 3.08 6.62
CA ASN A 175 -0.34 4.44 7.15
C ASN A 175 0.34 5.44 6.21
N LEU A 176 1.38 5.03 5.46
CA LEU A 176 1.96 5.85 4.40
C LEU A 176 0.94 6.14 3.30
N LEU A 177 0.18 5.14 2.85
CA LEU A 177 -0.87 5.34 1.85
C LEU A 177 -1.97 6.25 2.37
N LYS A 178 -2.54 5.94 3.54
CA LYS A 178 -3.60 6.74 4.17
C LYS A 178 -3.17 8.19 4.40
N SER A 179 -1.97 8.41 4.94
CA SER A 179 -1.47 9.76 5.24
C SER A 179 -1.18 10.56 3.98
N SER A 180 -0.55 9.97 2.96
CA SER A 180 -0.28 10.67 1.69
C SER A 180 -1.57 11.07 0.96
N ALA A 181 -2.57 10.18 0.92
CA ALA A 181 -3.88 10.47 0.34
C ALA A 181 -4.62 11.58 1.10
N LYS A 182 -4.63 11.50 2.43
CA LYS A 182 -5.23 12.53 3.29
C LYS A 182 -4.56 13.89 3.08
N ASN A 183 -3.23 13.93 3.06
CA ASN A 183 -2.47 15.16 2.85
C ASN A 183 -2.79 15.81 1.50
N HIS A 184 -3.00 15.00 0.46
CA HIS A 184 -3.42 15.51 -0.84
C HIS A 184 -4.81 16.16 -0.76
N VAL A 185 -5.78 15.50 -0.14
CA VAL A 185 -7.17 15.98 -0.04
C VAL A 185 -7.30 17.26 0.80
N ILE A 186 -6.48 17.46 1.83
CA ILE A 186 -6.53 18.65 2.69
C ILE A 186 -6.36 19.96 1.89
N TRP A 187 -5.46 19.97 0.89
CA TRP A 187 -5.30 21.14 0.03
C TRP A 187 -6.57 21.42 -0.78
N TRP A 188 -7.18 20.38 -1.34
CA TRP A 188 -8.42 20.49 -2.10
C TRP A 188 -9.59 20.99 -1.26
N GLN A 189 -9.70 20.54 -0.01
CA GLN A 189 -10.72 21.04 0.92
C GLN A 189 -10.59 22.56 1.14
N SER A 190 -9.35 23.05 1.27
CA SER A 190 -9.07 24.47 1.42
C SER A 190 -9.37 25.24 0.12
N PHE A 191 -9.00 24.67 -1.03
CA PHE A 191 -9.31 25.23 -2.35
C PHE A 191 -10.83 25.37 -2.59
N TYR A 192 -11.62 24.31 -2.34
CA TYR A 192 -13.08 24.34 -2.48
C TYR A 192 -13.72 25.40 -1.58
N LYS A 193 -13.25 25.50 -0.32
CA LYS A 193 -13.73 26.50 0.64
C LYS A 193 -13.39 27.93 0.21
N THR A 194 -12.14 28.19 -0.17
CA THR A 194 -11.69 29.54 -0.54
C THR A 194 -12.29 30.03 -1.85
N CYS A 195 -12.45 29.14 -2.83
CA CYS A 195 -13.00 29.49 -4.13
C CYS A 195 -14.53 29.37 -4.20
N GLU A 196 -15.20 29.10 -3.08
CA GLU A 196 -16.66 28.94 -2.97
C GLU A 196 -17.23 27.97 -4.02
N ILE A 197 -16.48 26.91 -4.32
CA ILE A 197 -16.92 25.88 -5.24
C ILE A 197 -17.72 24.88 -4.40
N SER A 198 -19.01 24.75 -4.68
CA SER A 198 -19.85 23.76 -4.02
C SER A 198 -19.28 22.35 -4.21
N PRO A 199 -19.04 21.59 -3.12
CA PRO A 199 -18.85 20.15 -3.22
C PRO A 199 -20.12 19.55 -3.83
N ILE A 200 -19.96 18.62 -4.76
CA ILE A 200 -21.07 17.81 -5.27
C ILE A 200 -21.25 16.62 -4.35
#